data_AF-A0A946VZZ2-F1
#
_entry.id   AF-A0A946VZZ2-F1
#
_cell.length_a   1.000
_cell.length_b   1.000
_cell.length_c   1.000
_cell.angle_alpha   90.00
_cell.angle_beta   90.00
_cell.angle_gamma   90.00
#
_symmetry.space_group_name_H-M   'P 1'
#
loop_
_entity.id
_entity.type
_entity.pdbx_description
1 polymer ?
#
loop_
_entity_poly.entity_id
_entity_poly.type
_entity_poly.pdbx_seq_one_letter_code
_entity_poly.pdbx_strand_id
1 'polypeptide(L)'
;LTSAKRKRVLELLEDRAEIEGLASTQSQREEYGVEEWHEGFVRLRDIPDERERARIWAILPNSRFKRFQQAFSHPHQFIVPSYMATEGGGILFTSTSNFNTMSLQPCLVSADLIPEKLAEDLGLVSFEDDDARKPQQRLEKKAQPNAIKRLKEIWETAVPLQHKSHRLLVIRDSDENLNGTLLYTRTEENGALPNSLRVQHFSSAYAAHRKTLHEGSSYRAEISKLSRLKQDITSLNTRLNRDWRAATPQVEKDAMREEATAMLVEYTSVLKRCENRFKVKAYDFLEGIDGFHDKSGKVNPSASLSKMVAAVGSLETRFAEMYPKGGYNEQDRMALQTVIGEQEHALKTFRRNLQDNALILDNGMELFSDKDLSEPQINSQSSGALRRMRIHPSDLDTVNVSPFTVYSGKLSTKYDELSTALHGRDREGAKDAALSMHVVGKFQSVRALFARIQEHMADEHSIPLTRVREFISDMRGYIDEHQLFPGYNLQSYSEAFNSMSTRLKDIEALIDSHSGDDVDNRSQMYKDLRKYIEEFDLEEMVVSLP
;
A
#
# COMPACT_ATOMS: atom_id res chain seq x y z
N LEU A 1 18.98 -20.28 -44.55
CA LEU A 1 19.49 -19.29 -43.57
C LEU A 1 21.01 -19.10 -43.76
N THR A 2 21.49 -17.86 -43.90
CA THR A 2 22.92 -17.51 -43.90
C THR A 2 23.57 -17.91 -42.55
N SER A 3 24.89 -18.13 -42.52
CA SER A 3 25.61 -18.54 -41.30
C SER A 3 25.33 -17.62 -40.10
N ALA A 4 25.35 -16.30 -40.31
CA ALA A 4 25.03 -15.30 -39.28
C ALA A 4 23.58 -15.40 -38.76
N LYS A 5 22.60 -15.69 -39.64
CA LYS A 5 21.21 -15.89 -39.21
C LYS A 5 21.01 -17.19 -38.45
N ARG A 6 21.78 -18.25 -38.75
CA ARG A 6 21.75 -19.50 -37.96
C ARG A 6 22.36 -19.31 -36.58
N LYS A 7 23.50 -18.62 -36.49
CA LYS A 7 24.13 -18.26 -35.22
C LYS A 7 23.17 -17.46 -34.35
N ARG A 8 22.49 -16.45 -34.91
CA ARG A 8 21.51 -15.65 -34.17
C ARG A 8 20.29 -16.45 -33.70
N VAL A 9 19.82 -17.42 -34.50
CA VAL A 9 18.71 -18.30 -34.10
C VAL A 9 19.15 -19.26 -32.99
N LEU A 10 20.38 -19.79 -33.05
CA LEU A 10 20.93 -20.63 -31.98
C LEU A 10 21.10 -19.84 -30.67
N GLU A 11 21.67 -18.63 -30.73
CA GLU A 11 21.76 -17.73 -29.57
C GLU A 11 20.37 -17.48 -28.96
N LEU A 12 19.35 -17.17 -29.76
CA LEU A 12 17.98 -16.95 -29.24
C LEU A 12 17.33 -18.22 -28.66
N LEU A 13 17.71 -19.40 -29.15
CA LEU A 13 17.21 -20.68 -28.63
C LEU A 13 17.93 -21.06 -27.33
N GLU A 14 19.23 -20.78 -27.22
CA GLU A 14 20.02 -20.92 -26.01
C GLU A 14 19.51 -19.95 -24.93
N ASP A 15 19.36 -18.65 -25.25
CA ASP A 15 18.77 -17.64 -24.35
C ASP A 15 17.38 -18.09 -23.87
N ARG A 16 16.55 -18.65 -24.76
CA ARG A 16 15.22 -19.15 -24.40
C ARG A 16 15.31 -20.36 -23.47
N ALA A 17 16.19 -21.31 -23.73
CA ALA A 17 16.37 -22.49 -22.89
C ALA A 17 16.88 -22.12 -21.49
N GLU A 18 17.78 -21.14 -21.40
CA GLU A 18 18.25 -20.58 -20.12
C GLU A 18 17.10 -19.90 -19.36
N ILE A 19 16.28 -19.08 -20.03
CA ILE A 19 15.10 -18.45 -19.42
C ILE A 19 14.07 -19.49 -18.94
N GLU A 20 13.80 -20.51 -19.75
CA GLU A 20 12.91 -21.62 -19.36
C GLU A 20 13.49 -22.41 -18.17
N GLY A 21 14.82 -22.56 -18.10
CA GLY A 21 15.53 -23.14 -16.96
C GLY A 21 15.40 -22.30 -15.68
N LEU A 22 15.52 -20.98 -15.78
CA LEU A 22 15.34 -20.05 -14.65
C LEU A 22 13.89 -19.94 -14.16
N ALA A 23 12.92 -20.17 -15.05
CA ALA A 23 11.51 -20.28 -14.70
C ALA A 23 11.13 -21.66 -14.14
N SER A 24 12.04 -22.64 -14.19
CA SER A 24 11.83 -23.98 -13.65
C SER A 24 11.80 -23.96 -12.13
N THR A 25 10.85 -24.70 -11.56
CA THR A 25 10.69 -24.87 -10.10
C THR A 25 11.20 -26.22 -9.61
N GLN A 26 11.93 -26.94 -10.46
CA GLN A 26 12.42 -28.28 -10.16
C GLN A 26 13.44 -28.29 -9.01
N SER A 27 14.37 -27.33 -8.98
CA SER A 27 15.35 -27.18 -7.89
C SER A 27 14.69 -26.99 -6.52
N GLN A 28 13.59 -26.23 -6.46
CA GLN A 28 12.83 -26.03 -5.22
C GLN A 28 12.19 -27.32 -4.70
N ARG A 29 11.77 -28.22 -5.59
CA ARG A 29 11.23 -29.54 -5.21
C ARG A 29 12.32 -30.48 -4.72
N GLU A 30 13.48 -30.43 -5.37
CA GLU A 30 14.66 -31.21 -4.97
C GLU A 30 15.16 -30.78 -3.60
N GLU A 31 15.21 -29.47 -3.34
CA GLU A 31 15.59 -28.91 -2.03
C GLU A 31 14.62 -29.28 -0.91
N TYR A 32 13.30 -29.31 -1.19
CA TYR A 32 12.30 -29.76 -0.22
C TYR A 32 12.39 -31.27 0.05
N GLY A 33 12.82 -32.07 -0.93
CA GLY A 33 12.74 -33.52 -0.91
C GLY A 33 11.55 -34.03 -1.73
N VAL A 34 11.84 -34.59 -2.90
CA VAL A 34 10.80 -34.93 -3.90
C VAL A 34 9.79 -35.96 -3.38
N GLU A 35 10.24 -36.96 -2.61
CA GLU A 35 9.38 -38.00 -2.06
C GLU A 35 8.42 -37.42 -0.99
N GLU A 36 8.96 -36.70 -0.01
CA GLU A 36 8.17 -36.02 1.03
C GLU A 36 7.17 -35.02 0.42
N TRP A 37 7.59 -34.30 -0.62
CA TRP A 37 6.74 -33.38 -1.34
C TRP A 37 5.53 -34.09 -1.98
N HIS A 38 5.73 -35.26 -2.60
CA HIS A 38 4.67 -36.03 -3.23
C HIS A 38 3.73 -36.74 -2.26
N GLU A 39 4.20 -37.09 -1.06
CA GLU A 39 3.35 -37.62 0.00
C GLU A 39 2.40 -36.55 0.54
N GLY A 40 2.92 -35.32 0.74
CA GLY A 40 2.18 -34.23 1.36
C GLY A 40 1.32 -33.38 0.42
N PHE A 41 1.70 -33.28 -0.87
CA PHE A 41 1.13 -32.30 -1.81
C PHE A 41 0.87 -32.86 -3.20
N VAL A 42 -0.15 -32.30 -3.85
CA VAL A 42 -0.53 -32.60 -5.23
C VAL A 42 -0.48 -31.30 -6.04
N ARG A 43 0.22 -31.31 -7.19
CA ARG A 43 0.15 -30.19 -8.14
C ARG A 43 -1.19 -30.21 -8.85
N LEU A 44 -1.85 -29.07 -8.96
CA LEU A 44 -3.12 -28.95 -9.66
C LEU A 44 -3.03 -29.40 -11.12
N ARG A 45 -1.90 -29.17 -11.80
CA ARG A 45 -1.69 -29.62 -13.19
C ARG A 45 -1.69 -31.14 -13.33
N ASP A 46 -1.26 -31.86 -12.29
CA ASP A 46 -1.17 -33.32 -12.31
C ASP A 46 -2.56 -33.97 -12.15
N ILE A 47 -3.59 -33.19 -11.82
CA ILE A 47 -5.00 -33.60 -11.79
C ILE A 47 -5.56 -33.54 -13.23
N PRO A 48 -6.00 -34.67 -13.81
CA PRO A 48 -6.42 -34.73 -15.21
C PRO A 48 -7.72 -33.96 -15.51
N ASP A 49 -8.70 -33.98 -14.60
CA ASP A 49 -9.99 -33.31 -14.78
C ASP A 49 -9.91 -31.82 -14.40
N GLU A 50 -10.18 -30.95 -15.37
CA GLU A 50 -10.21 -29.49 -15.19
C GLU A 50 -11.32 -29.03 -14.22
N ARG A 51 -12.48 -29.70 -14.23
CA ARG A 51 -13.59 -29.36 -13.32
C ARG A 51 -13.24 -29.72 -11.89
N GLU A 52 -12.64 -30.89 -11.69
CA GLU A 52 -12.13 -31.32 -10.40
C GLU A 52 -11.04 -30.36 -9.89
N ARG A 53 -10.07 -29.99 -10.74
CA ARG A 53 -9.02 -29.00 -10.43
C ARG A 53 -9.61 -27.68 -9.95
N ALA A 54 -10.54 -27.12 -10.71
CA ALA A 54 -11.21 -25.86 -10.36
C ALA A 54 -11.96 -25.96 -9.03
N ARG A 55 -12.61 -27.10 -8.78
CA ARG A 55 -13.36 -27.37 -7.55
C ARG A 55 -12.45 -27.50 -6.33
N ILE A 56 -11.36 -28.26 -6.42
CA ILE A 56 -10.38 -28.43 -5.33
C ILE A 56 -9.79 -27.08 -4.95
N TRP A 57 -9.37 -26.30 -5.96
CA TRP A 57 -8.84 -24.97 -5.73
C TRP A 57 -9.88 -24.03 -5.08
N ALA A 58 -11.15 -24.12 -5.49
CA ALA A 58 -12.22 -23.32 -4.92
C ALA A 58 -12.50 -23.65 -3.44
N ILE A 59 -12.39 -24.92 -3.05
CA ILE A 59 -12.60 -25.39 -1.66
C ILE A 59 -11.46 -24.96 -0.74
N LEU A 60 -10.23 -24.81 -1.25
CA LEU A 60 -9.10 -24.33 -0.46
C LEU A 60 -9.43 -22.94 0.13
N PRO A 61 -9.38 -22.77 1.47
CA PRO A 61 -9.79 -21.52 2.10
C PRO A 61 -8.87 -20.38 1.67
N ASN A 62 -9.44 -19.16 1.65
CA ASN A 62 -8.66 -17.95 1.45
C ASN A 62 -7.71 -17.77 2.64
N SER A 63 -6.46 -18.16 2.44
CA SER A 63 -5.46 -18.37 3.48
C SER A 63 -4.09 -17.88 3.03
N ARG A 64 -3.16 -17.72 3.98
CA ARG A 64 -1.75 -17.38 3.68
C ARG A 64 -1.16 -18.28 2.61
N PHE A 65 -1.34 -19.61 2.73
CA PHE A 65 -0.85 -20.61 1.78
C PHE A 65 -1.41 -20.41 0.36
N LYS A 66 -2.73 -20.26 0.23
CA LYS A 66 -3.38 -20.02 -1.07
C LYS A 66 -2.94 -18.70 -1.69
N ARG A 67 -2.90 -17.63 -0.90
CA ARG A 67 -2.61 -16.27 -1.36
C ARG A 67 -1.16 -16.11 -1.82
N PHE A 68 -0.22 -16.76 -1.14
CA PHE A 68 1.18 -16.80 -1.56
C PHE A 68 1.34 -17.39 -2.96
N GLN A 69 0.71 -18.54 -3.22
CA GLN A 69 0.77 -19.18 -4.52
C GLN A 69 0.12 -18.31 -5.61
N GLN A 70 -1.04 -17.70 -5.34
CA GLN A 70 -1.68 -16.78 -6.29
C GLN A 70 -0.81 -15.56 -6.64
N ALA A 71 0.09 -15.16 -5.73
CA ALA A 71 0.99 -14.04 -5.93
C ALA A 71 2.25 -14.42 -6.71
N PHE A 72 2.84 -15.58 -6.43
CA PHE A 72 4.20 -15.89 -6.86
C PHE A 72 4.35 -17.22 -7.60
N SER A 73 3.27 -17.95 -7.86
CA SER A 73 3.29 -19.19 -8.61
C SER A 73 2.46 -19.06 -9.88
N HIS A 74 2.90 -19.67 -10.98
CA HIS A 74 2.03 -19.84 -12.14
C HIS A 74 0.88 -20.81 -11.79
N PRO A 75 -0.33 -20.65 -12.35
CA PRO A 75 -1.48 -21.52 -12.02
C PRO A 75 -1.25 -23.02 -12.23
N HIS A 76 -0.37 -23.37 -13.19
CA HIS A 76 0.00 -24.76 -13.44
C HIS A 76 1.00 -25.33 -12.42
N GLN A 77 1.59 -24.47 -11.59
CA GLN A 77 2.49 -24.82 -10.48
C GLN A 77 1.78 -24.75 -9.12
N PHE A 78 0.49 -24.39 -9.09
CA PHE A 78 -0.28 -24.41 -7.86
C PHE A 78 -0.35 -25.82 -7.27
N ILE A 79 -0.27 -25.86 -5.96
CA ILE A 79 -0.21 -27.06 -5.15
C ILE A 79 -1.29 -26.98 -4.09
N VAL A 80 -1.83 -28.14 -3.77
CA VAL A 80 -2.77 -28.34 -2.68
C VAL A 80 -2.25 -29.47 -1.81
N PRO A 81 -2.58 -29.50 -0.51
CA PRO A 81 -2.32 -30.68 0.28
C PRO A 81 -2.98 -31.90 -0.36
N SER A 82 -2.42 -33.07 -0.11
CA SER A 82 -3.04 -34.35 -0.45
C SER A 82 -4.50 -34.37 0.05
N TYR A 83 -5.38 -35.00 -0.71
CA TYR A 83 -6.81 -34.97 -0.46
C TYR A 83 -7.47 -36.30 -0.79
N MET A 84 -8.65 -36.54 -0.20
CA MET A 84 -9.51 -37.67 -0.50
C MET A 84 -10.88 -37.17 -0.97
N ALA A 85 -11.39 -37.78 -2.05
CA ALA A 85 -12.76 -37.60 -2.45
C ALA A 85 -13.67 -38.46 -1.55
N THR A 86 -14.69 -37.84 -0.98
CA THR A 86 -15.71 -38.52 -0.17
C THR A 86 -16.80 -39.13 -1.06
N GLU A 87 -17.53 -40.12 -0.55
CA GLU A 87 -18.61 -40.80 -1.30
C GLU A 87 -19.73 -39.85 -1.77
N GLY A 88 -19.94 -38.72 -1.08
CA GLY A 88 -20.87 -37.65 -1.49
C GLY A 88 -20.27 -36.65 -2.49
N GLY A 89 -19.08 -36.95 -3.02
CA GLY A 89 -18.33 -36.09 -3.92
C GLY A 89 -17.66 -34.89 -3.26
N GLY A 90 -17.66 -34.74 -1.94
CA GLY A 90 -16.90 -33.69 -1.23
C GLY A 90 -15.39 -33.94 -1.24
N ILE A 91 -14.57 -32.91 -1.05
CA ILE A 91 -13.10 -33.02 -0.99
C ILE A 91 -12.66 -32.74 0.43
N LEU A 92 -11.87 -33.65 1.01
CA LEU A 92 -11.25 -33.49 2.33
C LEU A 92 -9.73 -33.52 2.18
N PHE A 93 -9.05 -32.46 2.62
CA PHE A 93 -7.59 -32.43 2.66
C PHE A 93 -7.09 -33.34 3.79
N THR A 94 -6.08 -34.16 3.53
CA THR A 94 -5.53 -35.13 4.48
C THR A 94 -4.74 -34.46 5.60
N SER A 95 -4.18 -33.27 5.36
CA SER A 95 -3.60 -32.47 6.42
C SER A 95 -4.69 -31.67 7.14
N THR A 96 -4.85 -31.91 8.45
CA THR A 96 -5.74 -31.15 9.34
C THR A 96 -5.15 -29.77 9.72
N SER A 97 -4.14 -29.31 8.98
CA SER A 97 -3.33 -28.15 9.33
C SER A 97 -4.09 -26.87 9.02
N ASN A 98 -4.01 -25.89 9.93
CA ASN A 98 -4.49 -24.54 9.66
C ASN A 98 -3.71 -23.95 8.47
N PHE A 99 -4.39 -23.71 7.34
CA PHE A 99 -3.78 -23.18 6.12
C PHE A 99 -3.14 -21.80 6.28
N ASN A 100 -3.44 -21.08 7.37
CA ASN A 100 -2.78 -19.81 7.71
C ASN A 100 -1.44 -20.00 8.42
N THR A 101 -1.16 -21.16 8.99
CA THR A 101 0.10 -21.48 9.68
C THR A 101 0.91 -22.56 8.95
N MET A 102 0.35 -23.18 7.91
CA MET A 102 1.04 -24.14 7.04
C MET A 102 2.29 -23.50 6.41
N SER A 103 3.38 -24.27 6.37
CA SER A 103 4.63 -23.80 5.76
C SER A 103 4.47 -23.55 4.25
N LEU A 104 5.19 -22.54 3.76
CA LEU A 104 5.29 -22.14 2.37
C LEU A 104 6.53 -22.75 1.69
N GLN A 105 7.41 -23.44 2.43
CA GLN A 105 8.53 -24.20 1.88
C GLN A 105 8.15 -25.07 0.66
N PRO A 106 7.04 -25.84 0.66
CA PRO A 106 6.68 -26.68 -0.48
C PRO A 106 6.13 -25.89 -1.69
N CYS A 107 5.78 -24.61 -1.53
CA CYS A 107 5.24 -23.79 -2.62
C CYS A 107 6.30 -23.51 -3.69
N LEU A 108 5.88 -23.59 -4.96
CA LEU A 108 6.74 -23.42 -6.13
C LEU A 108 6.70 -21.98 -6.62
N VAL A 109 7.76 -21.22 -6.38
CA VAL A 109 7.84 -19.79 -6.72
C VAL A 109 8.41 -19.60 -8.13
N SER A 110 7.71 -18.85 -8.97
CA SER A 110 8.16 -18.44 -10.30
C SER A 110 8.84 -17.06 -10.20
N ALA A 111 10.14 -17.00 -10.46
CA ALA A 111 10.94 -15.79 -10.27
C ALA A 111 10.50 -14.61 -11.18
N ASP A 112 9.87 -14.91 -12.31
CA ASP A 112 9.29 -13.92 -13.23
C ASP A 112 8.07 -13.20 -12.65
N LEU A 113 7.33 -13.83 -11.73
CA LEU A 113 6.18 -13.25 -11.05
C LEU A 113 6.56 -12.34 -9.88
N ILE A 114 7.83 -12.35 -9.43
CA ILE A 114 8.32 -11.43 -8.41
C ILE A 114 8.62 -10.08 -9.06
N PRO A 115 7.88 -9.00 -8.73
CA PRO A 115 8.17 -7.66 -9.26
C PRO A 115 9.55 -7.18 -8.80
N GLU A 116 10.31 -6.55 -9.68
CA GLU A 116 11.69 -6.08 -9.38
C GLU A 116 11.69 -5.15 -8.16
N LYS A 117 10.84 -4.12 -8.18
CA LYS A 117 10.69 -3.20 -7.05
C LYS A 117 10.34 -3.91 -5.74
N LEU A 118 9.48 -4.93 -5.79
CA LEU A 118 9.15 -5.70 -4.57
C LEU A 118 10.37 -6.46 -4.07
N ALA A 119 11.19 -7.00 -4.97
CA ALA A 119 12.38 -7.74 -4.60
C ALA A 119 13.44 -6.85 -3.93
N GLU A 120 13.61 -5.62 -4.41
CA GLU A 120 14.47 -4.61 -3.77
C GLU A 120 13.89 -4.12 -2.44
N ASP A 121 12.61 -3.73 -2.42
CA ASP A 121 11.92 -3.20 -1.24
C ASP A 121 11.94 -4.22 -0.06
N LEU A 122 11.94 -5.52 -0.37
CA LEU A 122 12.02 -6.61 0.61
C LEU A 122 13.46 -7.10 0.88
N GLY A 123 14.48 -6.47 0.30
CA GLY A 123 15.87 -6.86 0.47
C GLY A 123 16.20 -8.27 -0.03
N LEU A 124 15.44 -8.80 -1.00
CA LEU A 124 15.69 -10.14 -1.57
C LEU A 124 16.92 -10.14 -2.46
N VAL A 125 17.07 -9.08 -3.25
CA VAL A 125 18.15 -8.88 -4.23
C VAL A 125 18.43 -7.38 -4.37
N SER A 126 19.66 -7.04 -4.77
CA SER A 126 20.01 -5.70 -5.25
C SER A 126 20.25 -5.73 -6.76
N PHE A 127 19.68 -4.76 -7.47
CA PHE A 127 19.97 -4.54 -8.88
C PHE A 127 21.01 -3.43 -9.01
N GLU A 128 22.07 -3.69 -9.77
CA GLU A 128 23.11 -2.71 -10.08
C GLU A 128 22.73 -1.93 -11.35
N ASP A 129 23.29 -0.74 -11.57
CA ASP A 129 22.99 0.09 -12.75
C ASP A 129 23.26 -0.66 -14.08
N ASP A 130 24.26 -1.55 -14.07
CA ASP A 130 24.61 -2.41 -15.21
C ASP A 130 23.55 -3.49 -15.52
N ASP A 131 22.68 -3.80 -14.54
CA ASP A 131 21.57 -4.76 -14.69
C ASP A 131 20.36 -4.15 -15.41
N ALA A 132 20.24 -2.81 -15.44
CA ALA A 132 19.07 -2.11 -15.98
C ALA A 132 18.79 -2.47 -17.45
N ARG A 133 19.82 -2.90 -18.20
CA ARG A 133 19.72 -3.32 -19.60
C ARG A 133 19.75 -4.84 -19.81
N LYS A 134 19.75 -5.64 -18.74
CA LYS A 134 19.94 -7.10 -18.78
C LYS A 134 18.82 -7.84 -18.05
N PRO A 135 17.64 -8.02 -18.69
CA PRO A 135 16.50 -8.71 -18.08
C PRO A 135 16.79 -10.12 -17.56
N GLN A 136 17.67 -10.86 -18.25
CA GLN A 136 18.07 -12.21 -17.85
C GLN A 136 18.81 -12.21 -16.51
N GLN A 137 19.82 -11.35 -16.33
CA GLN A 137 20.58 -11.27 -15.07
C GLN A 137 19.69 -10.88 -13.88
N ARG A 138 18.70 -10.01 -14.11
CA ARG A 138 17.70 -9.65 -13.09
C ARG A 138 16.80 -10.84 -12.73
N LEU A 139 16.43 -11.67 -13.71
CA LEU A 139 15.69 -12.90 -13.47
C LEU A 139 16.54 -13.93 -12.70
N GLU A 140 17.82 -14.09 -13.07
CA GLU A 140 18.78 -14.97 -12.39
C GLU A 140 18.91 -14.62 -10.90
N LYS A 141 19.10 -13.33 -10.58
CA LYS A 141 19.16 -12.85 -9.19
C LYS A 141 17.89 -13.24 -8.41
N LYS A 142 16.71 -13.01 -8.99
CA LYS A 142 15.42 -13.36 -8.36
C LYS A 142 15.19 -14.88 -8.24
N ALA A 143 15.76 -15.67 -9.14
CA ALA A 143 15.66 -17.13 -9.15
C ALA A 143 16.62 -17.81 -8.16
N GLN A 144 17.52 -17.06 -7.51
CA GLN A 144 18.43 -17.61 -6.51
C GLN A 144 17.66 -18.26 -5.35
N PRO A 145 18.08 -19.46 -4.87
CA PRO A 145 17.39 -20.15 -3.78
C PRO A 145 17.24 -19.29 -2.51
N ASN A 146 18.27 -18.52 -2.17
CA ASN A 146 18.25 -17.63 -1.00
C ASN A 146 17.19 -16.53 -1.12
N ALA A 147 17.01 -15.93 -2.30
CA ALA A 147 16.00 -14.90 -2.52
C ALA A 147 14.58 -15.47 -2.37
N ILE A 148 14.34 -16.66 -2.94
CA ILE A 148 13.05 -17.36 -2.83
C ILE A 148 12.76 -17.79 -1.39
N LYS A 149 13.78 -18.34 -0.70
CA LYS A 149 13.66 -18.73 0.70
C LYS A 149 13.32 -17.53 1.58
N ARG A 150 14.04 -16.41 1.41
CA ARG A 150 13.78 -15.17 2.14
C ARG A 150 12.37 -14.62 1.89
N LEU A 151 11.89 -14.67 0.64
CA LEU A 151 10.51 -14.28 0.31
C LEU A 151 9.48 -15.14 1.05
N LYS A 152 9.69 -16.47 1.11
CA LYS A 152 8.83 -17.39 1.87
C LYS A 152 8.84 -17.07 3.36
N GLU A 153 10.01 -16.82 3.95
CA GLU A 153 10.15 -16.45 5.37
C GLU A 153 9.40 -15.15 5.71
N ILE A 154 9.60 -14.09 4.92
CA ILE A 154 8.90 -12.80 5.12
C ILE A 154 7.37 -13.00 5.06
N TRP A 155 6.89 -13.80 4.12
CA TRP A 155 5.45 -14.05 4.00
C TRP A 155 4.91 -14.94 5.11
N GLU A 156 5.70 -15.90 5.60
CA GLU A 156 5.34 -16.73 6.75
C GLU A 156 5.20 -15.91 8.03
N THR A 157 6.05 -14.91 8.23
CA THR A 157 5.95 -14.03 9.41
C THR A 157 4.87 -12.96 9.26
N ALA A 158 4.40 -12.67 8.05
CA ALA A 158 3.40 -11.64 7.82
C ALA A 158 2.02 -11.99 8.42
N VAL A 159 1.45 -11.03 9.16
CA VAL A 159 0.18 -11.18 9.88
C VAL A 159 -0.90 -10.31 9.23
N PRO A 160 -2.12 -10.83 8.98
CA PRO A 160 -3.18 -10.02 8.39
C PRO A 160 -3.60 -8.88 9.32
N LEU A 161 -3.70 -7.67 8.75
CA LEU A 161 -4.16 -6.47 9.46
C LEU A 161 -5.62 -6.59 9.91
N GLN A 162 -6.42 -7.31 9.13
CA GLN A 162 -7.83 -7.57 9.39
C GLN A 162 -8.07 -9.06 9.56
N HIS A 163 -8.86 -9.44 10.56
CA HIS A 163 -9.20 -10.84 10.79
C HIS A 163 -9.82 -11.48 9.53
N LYS A 164 -9.27 -12.62 9.09
CA LYS A 164 -9.67 -13.37 7.88
C LYS A 164 -9.49 -12.65 6.54
N SER A 165 -8.86 -11.47 6.50
CA SER A 165 -8.54 -10.76 5.26
C SER A 165 -7.03 -10.75 5.02
N HIS A 166 -6.59 -11.42 3.96
CA HIS A 166 -5.20 -11.48 3.55
C HIS A 166 -4.86 -10.46 2.47
N ARG A 167 -5.48 -9.27 2.52
CA ARG A 167 -5.24 -8.18 1.56
C ARG A 167 -4.12 -7.27 2.02
N LEU A 168 -4.14 -6.88 3.29
CA LEU A 168 -3.10 -6.12 3.95
C LEU A 168 -2.45 -7.02 5.01
N LEU A 169 -1.15 -7.23 4.90
CA LEU A 169 -0.36 -8.02 5.84
C LEU A 169 0.74 -7.14 6.43
N VAL A 170 0.91 -7.17 7.75
CA VAL A 170 2.02 -6.52 8.45
C VAL A 170 3.16 -7.52 8.57
N ILE A 171 4.35 -7.15 8.12
CA ILE A 171 5.55 -7.99 8.20
C ILE A 171 6.06 -8.05 9.65
N ARG A 172 6.39 -9.25 10.13
CA ARG A 172 6.99 -9.51 11.46
C ARG A 172 8.38 -10.11 11.30
N ASP A 173 9.29 -9.30 10.79
CA ASP A 173 10.63 -9.79 10.48
C ASP A 173 11.65 -9.49 11.58
N SER A 174 12.74 -10.24 11.60
CA SER A 174 13.92 -9.93 12.41
C SER A 174 14.69 -8.71 11.90
N ASP A 175 14.58 -8.39 10.61
CA ASP A 175 15.10 -7.17 10.02
C ASP A 175 14.27 -5.96 10.45
N GLU A 176 14.88 -5.08 11.24
CA GLU A 176 14.24 -3.88 11.79
C GLU A 176 13.69 -2.94 10.70
N ASN A 177 14.31 -2.92 9.51
CA ASN A 177 13.86 -2.08 8.40
C ASN A 177 12.56 -2.59 7.75
N LEU A 178 12.30 -3.89 7.84
CA LEU A 178 11.10 -4.53 7.29
C LEU A 178 10.02 -4.73 8.34
N ASN A 179 10.40 -4.88 9.61
CA ASN A 179 9.46 -5.15 10.68
C ASN A 179 8.41 -4.02 10.82
N GLY A 180 7.13 -4.39 10.82
CA GLY A 180 6.01 -3.45 10.88
C GLY A 180 5.64 -2.82 9.53
N THR A 181 6.41 -3.03 8.45
CA THR A 181 6.02 -2.59 7.09
C THR A 181 4.87 -3.46 6.54
N LEU A 182 4.26 -3.06 5.42
CA LEU A 182 3.05 -3.72 4.90
C LEU A 182 3.22 -4.34 3.52
N LEU A 183 2.64 -5.51 3.34
CA LEU A 183 2.34 -6.12 2.04
C LEU A 183 0.88 -5.90 1.69
N TYR A 184 0.63 -5.35 0.52
CA TYR A 184 -0.70 -5.19 -0.05
C TYR A 184 -0.87 -6.08 -1.27
N THR A 185 -1.92 -6.88 -1.26
CA THR A 185 -2.22 -7.87 -2.30
C THR A 185 -3.54 -7.55 -2.99
N ARG A 186 -3.49 -7.41 -4.31
CA ARG A 186 -4.63 -7.05 -5.15
C ARG A 186 -4.74 -7.95 -6.36
N THR A 187 -5.96 -8.19 -6.81
CA THR A 187 -6.21 -8.95 -8.05
C THR A 187 -5.76 -8.13 -9.25
N GLU A 188 -5.06 -8.75 -10.20
CA GLU A 188 -4.64 -8.06 -11.42
C GLU A 188 -5.84 -7.68 -12.32
N GLU A 189 -5.83 -6.45 -12.86
CA GLU A 189 -6.90 -5.96 -13.74
C GLU A 189 -6.84 -6.52 -15.17
N ASN A 190 -5.63 -6.88 -15.62
CA ASN A 190 -5.33 -7.24 -17.01
C ASN A 190 -4.58 -8.58 -17.16
N GLY A 191 -4.50 -9.38 -16.09
CA GLY A 191 -3.69 -10.60 -16.07
C GLY A 191 -4.14 -11.60 -17.14
N ALA A 192 -3.18 -12.08 -17.93
CA ALA A 192 -3.37 -13.23 -18.84
C ALA A 192 -3.71 -14.52 -18.08
N LEU A 193 -3.53 -14.53 -16.76
CA LEU A 193 -3.72 -15.68 -15.88
C LEU A 193 -4.92 -15.45 -14.95
N PRO A 194 -5.91 -16.37 -14.93
CA PRO A 194 -7.01 -16.29 -13.99
C PRO A 194 -6.50 -16.44 -12.55
N ASN A 195 -6.94 -15.54 -11.66
CA ASN A 195 -6.64 -15.54 -10.22
C ASN A 195 -5.21 -15.15 -9.80
N SER A 196 -4.45 -14.43 -10.64
CA SER A 196 -3.17 -13.84 -10.22
C SER A 196 -3.36 -12.67 -9.26
N LEU A 197 -2.46 -12.57 -8.29
CA LEU A 197 -2.35 -11.45 -7.37
C LEU A 197 -1.10 -10.66 -7.65
N ARG A 198 -1.23 -9.35 -7.67
CA ARG A 198 -0.11 -8.43 -7.59
C ARG A 198 0.13 -8.06 -6.14
N VAL A 199 1.39 -8.14 -5.73
CA VAL A 199 1.86 -7.73 -4.41
C VAL A 199 2.61 -6.41 -4.53
N GLN A 200 2.37 -5.53 -3.57
CA GLN A 200 3.08 -4.27 -3.41
C GLN A 200 3.52 -4.13 -1.95
N HIS A 201 4.76 -3.69 -1.73
CA HIS A 201 5.25 -3.31 -0.41
C HIS A 201 4.97 -1.82 -0.14
N PHE A 202 4.72 -1.51 1.12
CA PHE A 202 4.69 -0.15 1.64
C PHE A 202 5.55 -0.06 2.88
N SER A 203 6.48 0.90 2.87
CA SER A 203 7.34 1.21 4.00
C SER A 203 6.59 1.67 5.26
N SER A 204 5.34 2.16 5.14
CA SER A 204 4.54 2.61 6.27
C SER A 204 3.02 2.49 6.04
N ALA A 205 2.26 2.46 7.14
CA ALA A 205 0.81 2.50 7.14
C ALA A 205 0.26 3.76 6.45
N TYR A 206 0.90 4.92 6.67
CA TYR A 206 0.51 6.16 6.01
C TYR A 206 0.68 6.07 4.48
N ALA A 207 1.76 5.48 3.98
CA ALA A 207 1.96 5.31 2.55
C ALA A 207 0.89 4.40 1.93
N ALA A 208 0.55 3.29 2.60
CA ALA A 208 -0.55 2.42 2.18
C ALA A 208 -1.91 3.14 2.23
N HIS A 209 -2.17 3.93 3.29
CA HIS A 209 -3.41 4.68 3.45
C HIS A 209 -3.60 5.73 2.36
N ARG A 210 -2.56 6.53 2.07
CA ARG A 210 -2.58 7.49 0.96
C ARG A 210 -2.83 6.80 -0.37
N LYS A 211 -2.18 5.67 -0.63
CA LYS A 211 -2.37 4.94 -1.88
C LYS A 211 -3.82 4.50 -2.07
N THR A 212 -4.44 3.90 -1.05
CA THR A 212 -5.84 3.46 -1.10
C THR A 212 -6.80 4.64 -1.22
N LEU A 213 -6.54 5.74 -0.51
CA LEU A 213 -7.29 7.00 -0.64
C LEU A 213 -7.24 7.57 -2.07
N HIS A 214 -6.05 7.66 -2.66
CA HIS A 214 -5.86 8.21 -4.00
C HIS A 214 -6.51 7.33 -5.07
N GLU A 215 -6.39 6.00 -4.96
CA GLU A 215 -7.08 5.07 -5.85
C GLU A 215 -8.60 5.22 -5.73
N GLY A 216 -9.13 5.34 -4.51
CA GLY A 216 -10.56 5.59 -4.27
C GLY A 216 -11.05 6.91 -4.86
N SER A 217 -10.29 7.99 -4.73
CA SER A 217 -10.60 9.28 -5.37
C SER A 217 -10.56 9.19 -6.90
N SER A 218 -9.58 8.48 -7.45
CA SER A 218 -9.44 8.27 -8.90
C SER A 218 -10.62 7.48 -9.48
N TYR A 219 -11.05 6.42 -8.81
CA TYR A 219 -12.25 5.66 -9.22
C TYR A 219 -13.52 6.51 -9.13
N ARG A 220 -13.69 7.34 -8.09
CA ARG A 220 -14.84 8.24 -7.97
C ARG A 220 -14.88 9.30 -9.09
N ALA A 221 -13.72 9.87 -9.43
CA ALA A 221 -13.59 10.80 -10.54
C ALA A 221 -13.89 10.12 -11.89
N GLU A 222 -13.36 8.91 -12.11
CA GLU A 222 -13.64 8.10 -13.30
C GLU A 222 -15.14 7.78 -13.41
N ILE A 223 -15.77 7.30 -12.32
CA ILE A 223 -17.20 7.01 -12.27
C ILE A 223 -18.01 8.25 -12.64
N SER A 224 -17.68 9.41 -12.06
CA SER A 224 -18.39 10.66 -12.32
C SER A 224 -18.27 11.07 -13.79
N LYS A 225 -17.06 11.00 -14.37
CA LYS A 225 -16.80 11.33 -15.77
C LYS A 225 -17.56 10.39 -16.73
N LEU A 226 -17.48 9.09 -16.51
CA LEU A 226 -18.14 8.10 -17.34
C LEU A 226 -19.67 8.12 -17.17
N SER A 227 -20.18 8.49 -15.99
CA SER A 227 -21.63 8.60 -15.75
C SER A 227 -22.23 9.76 -16.53
N ARG A 228 -21.54 10.91 -16.56
CA ARG A 228 -21.93 12.05 -17.43
C ARG A 228 -21.92 11.63 -18.89
N LEU A 229 -20.81 11.04 -19.36
CA LEU A 229 -20.69 10.54 -20.73
C LEU A 229 -21.82 9.56 -21.10
N LYS A 230 -22.15 8.61 -20.20
CA LYS A 230 -23.26 7.68 -20.39
C LYS A 230 -24.60 8.42 -20.52
N GLN A 231 -24.86 9.38 -19.63
CA GLN A 231 -26.09 10.18 -19.65
C GLN A 231 -26.21 11.00 -20.93
N ASP A 232 -25.11 11.58 -21.39
CA ASP A 232 -25.05 12.41 -22.59
C ASP A 232 -25.32 11.57 -23.85
N ILE A 233 -24.65 10.40 -23.98
CA ILE A 233 -24.91 9.44 -25.08
C ILE A 233 -26.36 8.96 -25.06
N THR A 234 -26.91 8.65 -23.88
CA THR A 234 -28.30 8.17 -23.73
C THR A 234 -29.31 9.26 -24.11
N SER A 235 -29.03 10.51 -23.71
CA SER A 235 -29.87 11.66 -24.02
C SER A 235 -29.88 11.96 -25.52
N LEU A 236 -28.69 11.92 -26.14
CA LEU A 236 -28.55 12.07 -27.60
C LEU A 236 -29.30 10.96 -28.34
N ASN A 237 -29.13 9.70 -27.93
CA ASN A 237 -29.82 8.56 -28.52
C ASN A 237 -31.35 8.71 -28.43
N THR A 238 -31.86 9.06 -27.24
CA THR A 238 -33.30 9.23 -26.99
C THR A 238 -33.88 10.36 -27.83
N ARG A 239 -33.18 11.50 -27.91
CA ARG A 239 -33.60 12.66 -28.71
C ARG A 239 -33.68 12.30 -30.19
N LEU A 240 -32.61 11.70 -30.74
CA LEU A 240 -32.58 11.27 -32.13
C LEU A 240 -33.65 10.22 -32.43
N ASN A 241 -33.87 9.24 -31.54
CA ASN A 241 -34.91 8.23 -31.72
C ASN A 241 -36.33 8.83 -31.72
N ARG A 242 -36.57 9.88 -30.93
CA ARG A 242 -37.87 10.56 -30.85
C ARG A 242 -38.14 11.45 -32.06
N ASP A 243 -37.14 12.25 -32.46
CA ASP A 243 -37.28 13.39 -33.35
C ASP A 243 -36.92 13.05 -34.81
N TRP A 244 -36.11 12.01 -35.04
CA TRP A 244 -35.77 11.52 -36.39
C TRP A 244 -36.86 10.61 -36.95
N ARG A 245 -37.97 11.19 -37.41
CA ARG A 245 -39.09 10.46 -38.02
C ARG A 245 -39.12 10.61 -39.54
N ALA A 246 -39.87 9.73 -40.21
CA ALA A 246 -40.11 9.85 -41.65
C ALA A 246 -40.70 11.22 -42.02
N ALA A 247 -41.61 11.75 -41.19
CA ALA A 247 -42.27 13.04 -41.37
C ALA A 247 -41.40 14.28 -41.06
N THR A 248 -40.24 14.13 -40.42
CA THR A 248 -39.39 15.27 -40.04
C THR A 248 -38.73 15.88 -41.29
N PRO A 249 -38.77 17.22 -41.48
CA PRO A 249 -38.16 17.91 -42.61
C PRO A 249 -36.67 17.60 -42.78
N GLN A 250 -36.19 17.62 -44.03
CA GLN A 250 -34.80 17.28 -44.33
C GLN A 250 -33.79 18.28 -43.73
N VAL A 251 -34.13 19.58 -43.73
CA VAL A 251 -33.29 20.63 -43.12
C VAL A 251 -33.10 20.39 -41.61
N GLU A 252 -34.16 19.98 -40.91
CA GLU A 252 -34.09 19.64 -39.48
C GLU A 252 -33.26 18.36 -39.24
N LYS A 253 -33.38 17.36 -40.13
CA LYS A 253 -32.54 16.14 -40.07
C LYS A 253 -31.06 16.44 -40.25
N ASP A 254 -30.72 17.33 -41.17
CA ASP A 254 -29.32 17.70 -41.42
C ASP A 254 -28.75 18.52 -40.24
N ALA A 255 -29.52 19.44 -39.65
CA ALA A 255 -29.14 20.17 -38.44
C ALA A 255 -28.94 19.22 -37.23
N MET A 256 -29.87 18.28 -37.01
CA MET A 256 -29.73 17.27 -35.95
C MET A 256 -28.49 16.39 -36.15
N ARG A 257 -28.14 16.07 -37.40
CA ARG A 257 -26.95 15.27 -37.73
C ARG A 257 -25.67 16.03 -37.39
N GLU A 258 -25.58 17.29 -37.78
CA GLU A 258 -24.41 18.14 -37.52
C GLU A 258 -24.16 18.28 -36.01
N GLU A 259 -25.21 18.61 -35.26
CA GLU A 259 -25.14 18.75 -33.80
C GLU A 259 -24.75 17.42 -33.12
N ALA A 260 -25.35 16.31 -33.56
CA ALA A 260 -25.03 14.97 -33.03
C ALA A 260 -23.60 14.56 -33.35
N THR A 261 -23.07 14.91 -34.52
CA THR A 261 -21.69 14.64 -34.92
C THR A 261 -20.71 15.44 -34.05
N ALA A 262 -21.00 16.71 -33.79
CA ALA A 262 -20.20 17.54 -32.90
C ALA A 262 -20.14 16.97 -31.47
N MET A 263 -21.28 16.55 -30.91
CA MET A 263 -21.34 15.89 -29.61
C MET A 263 -20.58 14.56 -29.57
N LEU A 264 -20.67 13.74 -30.62
CA LEU A 264 -19.92 12.48 -30.71
C LEU A 264 -18.40 12.70 -30.73
N VAL A 265 -17.91 13.78 -31.35
CA VAL A 265 -16.49 14.17 -31.31
C VAL A 265 -16.07 14.49 -29.86
N GLU A 266 -16.89 15.22 -29.11
CA GLU A 266 -16.64 15.49 -27.70
C GLU A 266 -16.61 14.19 -26.87
N TYR A 267 -17.59 13.31 -27.06
CA TYR A 267 -17.70 12.04 -26.34
C TYR A 267 -16.54 11.10 -26.62
N THR A 268 -16.11 10.99 -27.88
CA THR A 268 -14.95 10.17 -28.27
C THR A 268 -13.64 10.74 -27.71
N SER A 269 -13.51 12.07 -27.60
CA SER A 269 -12.33 12.71 -27.01
C SER A 269 -12.08 12.28 -25.56
N VAL A 270 -13.14 12.03 -24.78
CA VAL A 270 -13.06 11.55 -23.40
C VAL A 270 -12.46 10.14 -23.32
N LEU A 271 -12.68 9.30 -24.33
CA LEU A 271 -12.29 7.90 -24.35
C LEU A 271 -11.00 7.62 -25.15
N LYS A 272 -10.58 8.51 -26.05
CA LYS A 272 -9.50 8.31 -27.04
C LYS A 272 -8.15 7.85 -26.47
N ARG A 273 -7.84 8.21 -25.21
CA ARG A 273 -6.57 7.86 -24.54
C ARG A 273 -6.73 6.82 -23.43
N CYS A 274 -7.86 6.13 -23.37
CA CYS A 274 -8.11 5.12 -22.35
C CYS A 274 -7.50 3.77 -22.73
N GLU A 275 -6.83 3.11 -21.78
CA GLU A 275 -6.24 1.78 -21.98
C GLU A 275 -7.19 0.63 -21.60
N ASN A 276 -8.21 0.90 -20.77
CA ASN A 276 -9.13 -0.14 -20.32
C ASN A 276 -9.96 -0.69 -21.49
N ARG A 277 -10.01 -2.02 -21.62
CA ARG A 277 -10.70 -2.74 -22.70
C ARG A 277 -12.15 -2.31 -22.96
N PHE A 278 -12.91 -1.97 -21.92
CA PHE A 278 -14.32 -1.59 -22.06
C PHE A 278 -14.47 -0.14 -22.52
N LYS A 279 -13.55 0.74 -22.08
CA LYS A 279 -13.47 2.12 -22.57
C LYS A 279 -13.03 2.18 -24.03
N VAL A 280 -12.08 1.32 -24.43
CA VAL A 280 -11.66 1.15 -25.83
C VAL A 280 -12.83 0.65 -26.67
N LYS A 281 -13.54 -0.41 -26.25
CA LYS A 281 -14.73 -0.88 -26.97
C LYS A 281 -15.80 0.21 -27.11
N ALA A 282 -16.06 0.98 -26.05
CA ALA A 282 -17.00 2.09 -26.11
C ALA A 282 -16.54 3.16 -27.12
N TYR A 283 -15.23 3.48 -27.15
CA TYR A 283 -14.65 4.37 -28.15
C TYR A 283 -14.87 3.82 -29.57
N ASP A 284 -14.53 2.56 -29.84
CA ASP A 284 -14.66 1.94 -31.16
C ASP A 284 -16.11 1.98 -31.68
N PHE A 285 -17.09 1.78 -30.79
CA PHE A 285 -18.51 1.89 -31.15
C PHE A 285 -18.90 3.32 -31.54
N LEU A 286 -18.43 4.33 -30.81
CA LEU A 286 -18.74 5.74 -31.07
C LEU A 286 -18.00 6.29 -32.29
N GLU A 287 -16.70 5.98 -32.44
CA GLU A 287 -15.89 6.35 -33.60
C GLU A 287 -16.43 5.69 -34.88
N GLY A 288 -16.97 4.47 -34.77
CA GLY A 288 -17.63 3.79 -35.87
C GLY A 288 -18.91 4.46 -36.38
N ILE A 289 -19.39 5.56 -35.78
CA ILE A 289 -20.56 6.32 -36.26
C ILE A 289 -20.11 7.32 -37.33
N ASP A 290 -20.19 6.91 -38.60
CA ASP A 290 -19.78 7.72 -39.75
C ASP A 290 -20.94 8.59 -40.27
N GLY A 291 -21.15 9.76 -39.66
CA GLY A 291 -22.15 10.75 -40.12
C GLY A 291 -23.58 10.21 -40.23
N PHE A 292 -23.90 9.15 -39.49
CA PHE A 292 -25.17 8.42 -39.56
C PHE A 292 -25.45 7.71 -40.90
N HIS A 293 -24.40 7.33 -41.63
CA HIS A 293 -24.49 6.52 -42.83
C HIS A 293 -24.18 5.03 -42.54
N ASP A 294 -24.73 4.15 -43.35
CA ASP A 294 -24.33 2.75 -43.41
C ASP A 294 -23.13 2.53 -44.34
N LYS A 295 -22.63 1.30 -44.41
CA LYS A 295 -21.50 0.92 -45.28
C LYS A 295 -21.71 1.18 -46.77
N SER A 296 -22.96 1.42 -47.20
CA SER A 296 -23.32 1.76 -48.58
C SER A 296 -23.44 3.26 -48.82
N GLY A 297 -23.15 4.09 -47.80
CA GLY A 297 -23.29 5.55 -47.86
C GLY A 297 -24.74 6.03 -47.73
N LYS A 298 -25.68 5.16 -47.38
CA LYS A 298 -27.08 5.56 -47.16
C LYS A 298 -27.30 5.97 -45.71
N VAL A 299 -28.10 7.01 -45.51
CA VAL A 299 -28.46 7.50 -44.17
C VAL A 299 -29.21 6.40 -43.40
N ASN A 300 -28.61 5.91 -42.31
CA ASN A 300 -29.15 4.85 -41.46
C ASN A 300 -28.95 5.21 -39.96
N PRO A 301 -29.84 6.04 -39.40
CA PRO A 301 -29.75 6.46 -38.01
C PRO A 301 -29.91 5.29 -37.03
N SER A 302 -30.71 4.28 -37.38
CA SER A 302 -30.98 3.12 -36.52
C SER A 302 -29.71 2.30 -36.23
N ALA A 303 -28.83 2.16 -37.22
CA ALA A 303 -27.53 1.52 -37.02
C ALA A 303 -26.63 2.32 -36.06
N SER A 304 -26.62 3.65 -36.19
CA SER A 304 -25.86 4.53 -35.28
C SER A 304 -26.42 4.54 -33.86
N LEU A 305 -27.76 4.57 -33.71
CA LEU A 305 -28.42 4.44 -32.40
C LEU A 305 -28.06 3.12 -31.72
N SER A 306 -28.01 2.02 -32.48
CA SER A 306 -27.59 0.71 -31.95
C SER A 306 -26.15 0.72 -31.45
N LYS A 307 -25.23 1.41 -32.15
CA LYS A 307 -23.84 1.59 -31.71
C LYS A 307 -23.72 2.41 -30.43
N MET A 308 -24.51 3.49 -30.29
CA MET A 308 -24.58 4.26 -29.05
C MET A 308 -25.05 3.39 -27.86
N VAL A 309 -26.07 2.54 -28.06
CA VAL A 309 -26.52 1.57 -27.03
C VAL A 309 -25.41 0.58 -26.67
N ALA A 310 -24.68 0.06 -27.66
CA ALA A 310 -23.54 -0.84 -27.43
C ALA A 310 -22.38 -0.15 -26.67
N ALA A 311 -22.12 1.13 -26.96
CA ALA A 311 -21.16 1.93 -26.21
C ALA A 311 -21.59 2.08 -24.74
N VAL A 312 -22.86 2.41 -24.49
CA VAL A 312 -23.45 2.46 -23.14
C VAL A 312 -23.29 1.13 -22.40
N GLY A 313 -23.61 0.00 -23.04
CA GLY A 313 -23.45 -1.32 -22.43
C GLY A 313 -21.99 -1.66 -22.09
N SER A 314 -21.04 -1.19 -22.90
CA SER A 314 -19.60 -1.33 -22.60
C SER A 314 -19.19 -0.50 -21.38
N LEU A 315 -19.69 0.75 -21.26
CA LEU A 315 -19.48 1.58 -20.07
C LEU A 315 -20.13 0.97 -18.82
N GLU A 316 -21.32 0.38 -18.94
CA GLU A 316 -21.98 -0.35 -17.85
C GLU A 316 -21.16 -1.53 -17.35
N THR A 317 -20.53 -2.27 -18.26
CA THR A 317 -19.62 -3.36 -17.88
C THR A 317 -18.40 -2.84 -17.13
N ARG A 318 -17.87 -1.66 -17.50
CA ARG A 318 -16.80 -0.99 -16.73
C ARG A 318 -17.28 -0.58 -15.34
N PHE A 319 -18.50 -0.08 -15.18
CA PHE A 319 -19.06 0.20 -13.84
C PHE A 319 -19.15 -1.06 -12.97
N ALA A 320 -19.65 -2.17 -13.54
CA ALA A 320 -19.73 -3.45 -12.85
C ALA A 320 -18.36 -3.96 -12.37
N GLU A 321 -17.28 -3.63 -13.10
CA GLU A 321 -15.91 -3.94 -12.69
C GLU A 321 -15.39 -3.00 -11.59
N MET A 322 -15.71 -1.71 -11.66
CA MET A 322 -15.21 -0.69 -10.71
C MET A 322 -15.89 -0.75 -9.36
N TYR A 323 -17.21 -1.01 -9.26
CA TYR A 323 -17.92 -0.96 -7.98
C TYR A 323 -17.36 -1.93 -6.93
N PRO A 324 -17.12 -3.23 -7.22
CA PRO A 324 -16.53 -4.13 -6.25
C PRO A 324 -15.13 -3.68 -5.82
N LYS A 325 -14.31 -3.21 -6.76
CA LYS A 325 -12.96 -2.69 -6.49
C LYS A 325 -12.99 -1.45 -5.60
N GLY A 326 -13.91 -0.53 -5.84
CA GLY A 326 -14.14 0.63 -5.00
C GLY A 326 -14.53 0.24 -3.57
N GLY A 327 -15.42 -0.75 -3.42
CA GLY A 327 -15.80 -1.29 -2.12
C GLY A 327 -14.62 -1.93 -1.37
N TYR A 328 -13.80 -2.71 -2.08
CA TYR A 328 -12.59 -3.30 -1.53
C TYR A 328 -11.56 -2.26 -1.11
N ASN A 329 -11.32 -1.22 -1.92
CA ASN A 329 -10.39 -0.15 -1.57
C ASN A 329 -10.88 0.65 -0.36
N GLU A 330 -12.19 0.87 -0.24
CA GLU A 330 -12.78 1.54 0.91
C GLU A 330 -12.61 0.72 2.19
N GLN A 331 -12.82 -0.60 2.13
CA GLN A 331 -12.57 -1.51 3.26
C GLN A 331 -11.11 -1.46 3.73
N ASP A 332 -10.16 -1.47 2.80
CA ASP A 332 -8.73 -1.38 3.13
C ASP A 332 -8.38 -0.01 3.74
N ARG A 333 -8.94 1.06 3.17
CA ARG A 333 -8.76 2.43 3.68
C ARG A 333 -9.24 2.53 5.12
N MET A 334 -10.44 2.02 5.42
CA MET A 334 -10.99 2.00 6.78
C MET A 334 -10.14 1.15 7.74
N ALA A 335 -9.59 0.02 7.27
CA ALA A 335 -8.67 -0.81 8.04
C ALA A 335 -7.42 -0.04 8.46
N LEU A 336 -6.77 0.61 7.48
CA LEU A 336 -5.57 1.39 7.68
C LEU A 336 -5.83 2.59 8.57
N GLN A 337 -6.94 3.30 8.36
CA GLN A 337 -7.34 4.44 9.19
C GLN A 337 -7.58 4.04 10.65
N THR A 338 -8.20 2.88 10.88
CA THR A 338 -8.43 2.36 12.24
C THR A 338 -7.10 2.06 12.93
N VAL A 339 -6.22 1.33 12.26
CA VAL A 339 -4.90 0.97 12.82
C VAL A 339 -4.05 2.21 13.06
N ILE A 340 -3.97 3.14 12.10
CA ILE A 340 -3.26 4.41 12.27
C ILE A 340 -3.79 5.14 13.51
N GLY A 341 -5.12 5.26 13.65
CA GLY A 341 -5.74 5.91 14.78
C GLY A 341 -5.43 5.25 16.13
N GLU A 342 -5.46 3.92 16.20
CA GLU A 342 -5.11 3.15 17.40
C GLU A 342 -3.64 3.36 17.80
N GLN A 343 -2.73 3.30 16.83
CA GLN A 343 -1.29 3.43 17.06
C GLN A 343 -0.91 4.88 17.45
N GLU A 344 -1.49 5.88 16.78
CA GLU A 344 -1.37 7.29 17.18
C GLU A 344 -1.91 7.51 18.60
N HIS A 345 -3.05 6.92 18.93
CA HIS A 345 -3.69 7.08 20.24
C HIS A 345 -2.83 6.47 21.35
N ALA A 346 -2.26 5.28 21.14
CA ALA A 346 -1.36 4.64 22.10
C ALA A 346 -0.15 5.53 22.43
N LEU A 347 0.57 5.99 21.41
CA LEU A 347 1.76 6.84 21.57
C LEU A 347 1.42 8.21 22.18
N LYS A 348 0.30 8.82 21.78
CA LYS A 348 -0.17 10.09 22.34
C LYS A 348 -0.57 9.96 23.82
N THR A 349 -1.22 8.86 24.18
CA THR A 349 -1.61 8.57 25.57
C THR A 349 -0.39 8.35 26.43
N PHE A 350 0.59 7.58 25.95
CA PHE A 350 1.87 7.38 26.62
C PHE A 350 2.57 8.72 26.91
N ARG A 351 2.70 9.59 25.88
CA ARG A 351 3.30 10.92 26.05
C ARG A 351 2.53 11.81 27.02
N ARG A 352 1.19 11.79 26.96
CA ARG A 352 0.35 12.57 27.87
C ARG A 352 0.53 12.13 29.32
N ASN A 353 0.54 10.82 29.59
CA ASN A 353 0.78 10.30 30.94
C ASN A 353 2.14 10.75 31.47
N LEU A 354 3.17 10.70 30.63
CA LEU A 354 4.48 11.22 30.96
C LEU A 354 4.43 12.72 31.29
N GLN A 355 3.80 13.54 30.43
CA GLN A 355 3.66 14.99 30.63
C GLN A 355 2.94 15.34 31.93
N ASP A 356 1.84 14.65 32.22
CA ASP A 356 0.99 14.95 33.38
C ASP A 356 1.62 14.50 34.71
N ASN A 357 2.55 13.53 34.69
CA ASN A 357 3.03 12.86 35.91
C ASN A 357 4.55 12.89 36.14
N ALA A 358 5.37 13.30 35.15
CA ALA A 358 6.83 13.29 35.26
C ALA A 358 7.38 14.17 36.40
N LEU A 359 6.64 15.23 36.81
CA LEU A 359 7.02 16.12 37.92
C LEU A 359 7.28 15.40 39.25
N ILE A 360 6.84 14.15 39.38
CA ILE A 360 7.23 13.32 40.53
C ILE A 360 8.75 13.16 40.67
N LEU A 361 9.50 13.17 39.57
CA LEU A 361 10.96 13.13 39.55
C LEU A 361 11.59 14.41 40.12
N ASP A 362 10.83 15.52 40.15
CA ASP A 362 11.26 16.79 40.75
C ASP A 362 10.84 16.96 42.22
N ASN A 363 9.77 16.29 42.65
CA ASN A 363 9.18 16.45 43.98
C ASN A 363 9.93 15.75 45.12
N GLY A 364 11.27 15.70 45.06
CA GLY A 364 12.13 15.26 46.16
C GLY A 364 11.78 13.86 46.69
N MET A 365 11.62 12.89 45.79
CA MET A 365 11.42 11.49 46.19
C MET A 365 12.53 11.05 47.15
N GLU A 366 12.17 10.30 48.20
CA GLU A 366 13.16 9.78 49.17
C GLU A 366 14.24 8.94 48.48
N LEU A 367 13.91 8.30 47.34
CA LEU A 367 14.83 7.61 46.43
C LEU A 367 16.08 8.43 46.09
N PHE A 368 15.93 9.73 45.87
CA PHE A 368 17.01 10.65 45.48
C PHE A 368 17.60 11.44 46.66
N SER A 369 17.21 11.13 47.90
CA SER A 369 17.80 11.75 49.09
C SER A 369 19.17 11.13 49.41
N ASP A 370 19.99 11.81 50.21
CA ASP A 370 21.30 11.28 50.66
C ASP A 370 21.20 10.14 51.70
N LYS A 371 19.99 9.66 52.01
CA LYS A 371 19.79 8.57 52.98
C LYS A 371 20.29 7.25 52.42
N ASP A 372 20.85 6.41 53.30
CA ASP A 372 21.12 5.02 52.95
C ASP A 372 19.80 4.25 52.84
N LEU A 373 19.51 3.77 51.62
CA LEU A 373 18.35 2.94 51.32
C LEU A 373 18.80 1.51 51.04
N SER A 374 18.10 0.54 51.60
CA SER A 374 18.29 -0.87 51.26
C SER A 374 17.79 -1.18 49.85
N GLU A 375 18.32 -2.22 49.23
CA GLU A 375 17.93 -2.65 47.88
C GLU A 375 16.40 -2.90 47.73
N PRO A 376 15.69 -3.52 48.69
CA PRO A 376 14.23 -3.63 48.62
C PRO A 376 13.49 -2.28 48.64
N GLN A 377 14.02 -1.29 49.38
CA GLN A 377 13.45 0.06 49.42
C GLN A 377 13.66 0.78 48.09
N ILE A 378 14.83 0.63 47.46
CA ILE A 378 15.12 1.17 46.13
C ILE A 378 14.15 0.55 45.11
N ASN A 379 14.06 -0.78 45.05
CA ASN A 379 13.17 -1.48 44.10
C ASN A 379 11.70 -1.07 44.26
N SER A 380 11.22 -0.97 45.51
CA SER A 380 9.83 -0.54 45.79
C SER A 380 9.59 0.91 45.38
N GLN A 381 10.55 1.81 45.58
CA GLN A 381 10.40 3.22 45.24
C GLN A 381 10.52 3.47 43.73
N SER A 382 11.46 2.80 43.05
CA SER A 382 11.62 2.86 41.58
C SER A 382 10.36 2.35 40.87
N SER A 383 9.86 1.18 41.27
CA SER A 383 8.59 0.64 40.74
C SER A 383 7.40 1.56 41.05
N GLY A 384 7.39 2.15 42.25
CA GLY A 384 6.38 3.11 42.65
C GLY A 384 6.43 4.43 41.86
N ALA A 385 7.62 4.87 41.42
CA ALA A 385 7.79 6.05 40.56
C ALA A 385 7.23 5.78 39.15
N LEU A 386 7.63 4.67 38.52
CA LEU A 386 7.12 4.25 37.20
C LEU A 386 5.60 4.11 37.19
N ARG A 387 5.03 3.48 38.23
CA ARG A 387 3.57 3.34 38.38
C ARG A 387 2.86 4.69 38.53
N ARG A 388 3.46 5.64 39.26
CA ARG A 388 2.90 6.99 39.43
C ARG A 388 3.00 7.82 38.16
N MET A 389 4.01 7.58 37.32
CA MET A 389 4.12 8.18 35.99
C MET A 389 3.10 7.63 34.99
N ARG A 390 2.42 6.51 35.31
CA ARG A 390 1.40 5.85 34.46
C ARG A 390 1.89 5.53 33.05
N ILE A 391 3.17 5.16 32.95
CA ILE A 391 3.79 4.70 31.71
C ILE A 391 4.15 3.22 31.89
N HIS A 392 3.64 2.37 31.01
CA HIS A 392 3.89 0.94 31.05
C HIS A 392 4.48 0.46 29.71
N PRO A 393 5.52 -0.40 29.71
CA PRO A 393 6.10 -0.93 28.48
C PRO A 393 5.08 -1.67 27.61
N SER A 394 4.12 -2.35 28.26
CA SER A 394 3.03 -3.05 27.58
C SER A 394 2.16 -2.16 26.69
N ASP A 395 2.11 -0.85 26.97
CA ASP A 395 1.38 0.10 26.13
C ASP A 395 2.05 0.24 24.75
N LEU A 396 3.37 0.06 24.70
CA LEU A 396 4.19 0.13 23.49
C LEU A 396 4.20 -1.19 22.71
N ASP A 397 4.01 -2.34 23.36
CA ASP A 397 3.93 -3.67 22.71
C ASP A 397 2.77 -3.76 21.71
N THR A 398 1.72 -2.96 21.92
CA THR A 398 0.59 -2.87 20.98
C THR A 398 0.95 -2.12 19.70
N VAL A 399 2.04 -1.34 19.72
CA VAL A 399 2.50 -0.52 18.62
C VAL A 399 3.39 -1.35 17.70
N ASN A 400 2.85 -1.69 16.53
CA ASN A 400 3.38 -2.80 15.75
C ASN A 400 3.31 -2.57 14.23
N VAL A 401 3.04 -1.35 13.77
CA VAL A 401 3.07 -0.99 12.34
C VAL A 401 3.98 0.21 12.11
N SER A 402 4.73 0.22 11.02
CA SER A 402 5.57 1.34 10.62
C SER A 402 4.70 2.56 10.22
N PRO A 403 5.09 3.80 10.56
CA PRO A 403 6.36 4.17 11.20
C PRO A 403 6.31 4.14 12.72
N PHE A 404 5.17 3.81 13.32
CA PHE A 404 4.95 3.88 14.77
C PHE A 404 5.92 3.00 15.55
N THR A 405 6.35 1.87 14.97
CA THR A 405 7.37 0.96 15.55
C THR A 405 8.71 1.64 15.82
N VAL A 406 9.12 2.62 15.00
CA VAL A 406 10.36 3.38 15.25
C VAL A 406 10.24 4.19 16.54
N TYR A 407 9.10 4.85 16.71
CA TYR A 407 8.83 5.64 17.91
C TYR A 407 8.64 4.77 19.15
N SER A 408 7.89 3.66 19.06
CA SER A 408 7.71 2.76 20.21
C SER A 408 9.01 2.06 20.60
N GLY A 409 9.84 1.66 19.63
CA GLY A 409 11.17 1.13 19.88
C GLY A 409 12.05 2.11 20.64
N LYS A 410 12.15 3.36 20.15
CA LYS A 410 12.93 4.41 20.82
C LYS A 410 12.41 4.74 22.22
N LEU A 411 11.08 4.81 22.39
CA LEU A 411 10.46 5.01 23.70
C LEU A 411 10.77 3.86 24.66
N SER A 412 10.80 2.62 24.18
CA SER A 412 11.12 1.45 25.00
C SER A 412 12.58 1.52 25.49
N THR A 413 13.52 1.86 24.62
CA THR A 413 14.93 2.08 25.02
C THR A 413 15.05 3.15 26.10
N LYS A 414 14.35 4.29 25.94
CA LYS A 414 14.38 5.37 26.94
C LYS A 414 13.63 5.02 28.22
N TYR A 415 12.64 4.13 28.16
CA TYR A 415 12.02 3.57 29.35
C TYR A 415 13.00 2.72 30.15
N ASP A 416 13.81 1.90 29.49
CA ASP A 416 14.83 1.07 30.14
C ASP A 416 15.93 1.93 30.77
N GLU A 417 16.34 3.02 30.11
CA GLU A 417 17.25 4.03 30.67
C GLU A 417 16.65 4.69 31.92
N LEU A 418 15.37 5.10 31.87
CA LEU A 418 14.67 5.66 33.04
C LEU A 418 14.65 4.64 34.20
N SER A 419 14.30 3.39 33.91
CA SER A 419 14.28 2.32 34.92
C SER A 419 15.65 2.14 35.54
N THR A 420 16.70 2.11 34.72
CA THR A 420 18.10 1.98 35.17
C THR A 420 18.51 3.16 36.06
N ALA A 421 18.20 4.40 35.65
CA ALA A 421 18.51 5.59 36.42
C ALA A 421 17.78 5.63 37.77
N LEU A 422 16.52 5.20 37.82
CA LEU A 422 15.76 5.09 39.06
C LEU A 422 16.40 4.07 40.03
N HIS A 423 16.81 2.89 39.55
CA HIS A 423 17.49 1.90 40.38
C HIS A 423 18.90 2.37 40.81
N GLY A 424 19.60 3.10 39.94
CA GLY A 424 20.89 3.74 40.24
C GLY A 424 20.78 4.97 41.13
N ARG A 425 19.57 5.41 41.49
CA ARG A 425 19.28 6.64 42.24
C ARG A 425 19.82 7.91 41.57
N ASP A 426 19.94 7.88 40.25
CA ASP A 426 20.38 9.01 39.43
C ASP A 426 19.18 9.86 39.03
N ARG A 427 19.00 10.99 39.73
CA ARG A 427 17.91 11.91 39.47
C ARG A 427 18.02 12.58 38.10
N GLU A 428 19.22 13.01 37.73
CA GLU A 428 19.44 13.72 36.47
C GLU A 428 19.25 12.76 35.29
N GLY A 429 19.83 11.55 35.36
CA GLY A 429 19.60 10.51 34.35
C GLY A 429 18.12 10.12 34.21
N ALA A 430 17.36 10.09 35.31
CA ALA A 430 15.92 9.82 35.25
C ALA A 430 15.14 10.97 34.59
N LYS A 431 15.51 12.22 34.86
CA LYS A 431 14.92 13.41 34.21
C LYS A 431 15.26 13.46 32.73
N ASP A 432 16.50 13.16 32.37
CA ASP A 432 16.97 13.08 30.99
C ASP A 432 16.18 12.03 30.20
N ALA A 433 16.10 10.80 30.70
CA ALA A 433 15.33 9.73 30.05
C ALA A 433 13.84 10.08 29.89
N ALA A 434 13.22 10.69 30.91
CA ALA A 434 11.85 11.15 30.85
C ALA A 434 11.66 12.26 29.80
N LEU A 435 12.56 13.25 29.76
CA LEU A 435 12.50 14.31 28.76
C LEU A 435 12.74 13.76 27.35
N SER A 436 13.69 12.86 27.15
CA SER A 436 13.93 12.16 25.88
C SER A 436 12.68 11.44 25.36
N MET A 437 11.97 10.70 26.22
CA MET A 437 10.69 10.07 25.85
C MET A 437 9.65 11.10 25.40
N HIS A 438 9.57 12.23 26.11
CA HIS A 438 8.66 13.32 25.76
C HIS A 438 9.00 13.91 24.37
N VAL A 439 10.29 14.10 24.08
CA VAL A 439 10.77 14.57 22.77
C VAL A 439 10.39 13.59 21.66
N VAL A 440 10.66 12.28 21.82
CA VAL A 440 10.26 11.26 20.82
C VAL A 440 8.75 11.32 20.54
N GLY A 441 7.93 11.47 21.58
CA GLY A 441 6.49 11.63 21.44
C GLY A 441 6.05 12.92 20.73
N LYS A 442 6.86 13.99 20.74
CA LYS A 442 6.60 15.21 19.96
C LYS A 442 6.88 15.00 18.47
N PHE A 443 8.01 14.38 18.15
CA PHE A 443 8.35 14.02 16.76
C PHE A 443 7.26 13.13 16.14
N GLN A 444 6.69 12.20 16.91
CA GLN A 444 5.54 11.40 16.48
C GLN A 444 4.33 12.27 16.12
N SER A 445 4.03 13.32 16.90
CA SER A 445 2.90 14.21 16.60
C SER A 445 3.16 15.11 15.39
N VAL A 446 4.39 15.57 15.21
CA VAL A 446 4.82 16.26 13.98
C VAL A 446 4.63 15.33 12.77
N ARG A 447 5.03 14.06 12.88
CA ARG A 447 4.87 13.06 11.83
C ARG A 447 3.41 12.82 11.43
N ALA A 448 2.51 12.77 12.41
CA ALA A 448 1.07 12.66 12.17
C ALA A 448 0.52 13.89 11.43
N LEU A 449 1.00 15.09 11.76
CA LEU A 449 0.61 16.33 11.07
C LEU A 449 1.15 16.36 9.62
N PHE A 450 2.38 15.94 9.38
CA PHE A 450 2.92 15.75 8.03
C PHE A 450 2.09 14.76 7.21
N ALA A 451 1.69 13.63 7.81
CA ALA A 451 0.82 12.66 7.14
C ALA A 451 -0.52 13.28 6.73
N ARG A 452 -1.16 14.06 7.63
CA ARG A 452 -2.43 14.75 7.36
C ARG A 452 -2.29 15.77 6.23
N ILE A 453 -1.21 16.55 6.22
CA ILE A 453 -0.92 17.47 5.10
C ILE A 453 -0.82 16.69 3.79
N GLN A 454 -0.04 15.60 3.75
CA GLN A 454 0.10 14.76 2.55
C GLN A 454 -1.20 14.11 2.09
N GLU A 455 -2.06 13.66 3.01
CA GLU A 455 -3.39 13.12 2.68
C GLU A 455 -4.30 14.19 2.06
N HIS A 456 -4.25 15.39 2.58
CA HIS A 456 -5.05 16.52 2.09
C HIS A 456 -4.52 17.11 0.77
N MET A 457 -3.23 16.93 0.46
CA MET A 457 -2.63 17.29 -0.84
C MET A 457 -2.86 16.23 -1.94
N ALA A 458 -3.59 15.14 -1.65
CA ALA A 458 -3.96 14.12 -2.64
C ALA A 458 -4.76 14.67 -3.83
N ASP A 459 -5.54 15.71 -3.57
CA ASP A 459 -6.27 16.50 -4.55
C ASP A 459 -5.84 17.96 -4.36
N GLU A 460 -5.04 18.46 -5.32
CA GLU A 460 -4.39 19.79 -5.30
C GLU A 460 -5.39 20.95 -5.10
N HIS A 461 -6.69 20.69 -5.22
CA HIS A 461 -7.77 21.66 -5.08
C HIS A 461 -8.56 21.52 -3.77
N SER A 462 -8.22 20.53 -2.93
CA SER A 462 -9.08 20.10 -1.81
C SER A 462 -8.70 20.66 -0.44
N ILE A 463 -7.45 21.10 -0.25
CA ILE A 463 -7.03 21.71 1.02
C ILE A 463 -6.91 23.24 0.91
N PRO A 464 -7.57 24.00 1.80
CA PRO A 464 -7.30 25.42 1.93
C PRO A 464 -5.90 25.67 2.49
N LEU A 465 -5.16 26.65 1.95
CA LEU A 465 -3.85 27.07 2.47
C LEU A 465 -3.89 27.44 3.96
N THR A 466 -5.03 27.97 4.43
CA THR A 466 -5.26 28.26 5.85
C THR A 466 -5.12 27.00 6.71
N ARG A 467 -5.59 25.85 6.23
CA ARG A 467 -5.50 24.58 6.95
C ARG A 467 -4.07 24.06 7.02
N VAL A 468 -3.28 24.24 5.95
CA VAL A 468 -1.85 23.91 5.96
C VAL A 468 -1.10 24.78 6.98
N ARG A 469 -1.39 26.09 7.02
CA ARG A 469 -0.84 27.02 8.02
C ARG A 469 -1.21 26.64 9.45
N GLU A 470 -2.45 26.22 9.69
CA GLU A 470 -2.89 25.71 11.01
C GLU A 470 -2.04 24.51 11.44
N PHE A 471 -1.83 23.52 10.56
CA PHE A 471 -0.99 22.37 10.89
C PHE A 471 0.46 22.76 11.19
N ILE A 472 1.03 23.73 10.47
CA ILE A 472 2.38 24.22 10.73
C ILE A 472 2.47 24.94 12.07
N SER A 473 1.47 25.76 12.40
CA SER A 473 1.36 26.40 13.70
C SER A 473 1.27 25.37 14.83
N ASP A 474 0.49 24.29 14.65
CA ASP A 474 0.39 23.20 15.62
C ASP A 474 1.74 22.48 15.79
N MET A 475 2.46 22.23 14.70
CA MET A 475 3.81 21.64 14.75
C MET A 475 4.79 22.52 15.50
N ARG A 476 4.75 23.85 15.28
CA ARG A 476 5.56 24.80 16.06
C ARG A 476 5.22 24.76 17.53
N GLY A 477 3.95 24.73 17.90
CA GLY A 477 3.53 24.57 19.30
C GLY A 477 4.17 23.34 19.95
N TYR A 478 4.15 22.19 19.25
CA TYR A 478 4.83 20.99 19.75
C TYR A 478 6.34 21.15 19.87
N ILE A 479 6.98 21.82 18.92
CA ILE A 479 8.42 22.05 18.98
C ILE A 479 8.74 23.02 20.11
N ASP A 480 8.16 24.22 20.15
CA ASP A 480 8.50 25.33 21.03
C ASP A 480 8.23 25.08 22.53
N GLU A 481 7.25 24.24 22.89
CA GLU A 481 6.96 23.88 24.29
C GLU A 481 8.00 22.88 24.86
N HIS A 482 9.31 23.16 24.78
CA HIS A 482 10.43 22.22 24.99
C HIS A 482 10.42 21.42 26.32
N GLN A 483 9.62 21.80 27.31
CA GLN A 483 9.86 21.44 28.70
C GLN A 483 8.88 20.41 29.23
N LEU A 484 9.42 19.27 29.67
CA LEU A 484 8.74 18.37 30.59
C LEU A 484 8.86 18.86 32.04
N PHE A 485 9.99 19.49 32.38
CA PHE A 485 10.25 20.11 33.68
C PHE A 485 10.57 21.60 33.48
N PRO A 486 10.03 22.50 34.33
CA PRO A 486 10.29 23.93 34.21
C PRO A 486 11.79 24.26 34.23
N GLY A 487 12.28 24.95 33.20
CA GLY A 487 13.68 25.38 33.10
C GLY A 487 14.70 24.27 32.80
N TYR A 488 14.26 23.04 32.55
CA TYR A 488 15.14 21.91 32.22
C TYR A 488 15.08 21.58 30.73
N ASN A 489 16.23 21.65 30.05
CA ASN A 489 16.34 21.36 28.62
C ASN A 489 17.53 20.42 28.37
N LEU A 490 17.36 19.45 27.49
CA LEU A 490 18.42 18.56 27.01
C LEU A 490 19.19 19.21 25.86
N GLN A 491 20.44 19.63 26.11
CA GLN A 491 21.26 20.24 25.06
C GLN A 491 21.60 19.27 23.93
N SER A 492 21.67 17.97 24.22
CA SER A 492 21.90 16.90 23.25
C SER A 492 20.80 16.76 22.19
N TYR A 493 19.60 17.33 22.42
CA TYR A 493 18.48 17.31 21.48
C TYR A 493 18.30 18.66 20.75
N SER A 494 19.10 19.68 21.10
CA SER A 494 18.96 21.04 20.55
C SER A 494 19.14 21.10 19.03
N GLU A 495 20.06 20.31 18.47
CA GLU A 495 20.29 20.24 17.02
C GLU A 495 19.05 19.71 16.28
N ALA A 496 18.42 18.65 16.77
CA ALA A 496 17.22 18.07 16.16
C ALA A 496 16.05 19.08 16.17
N PHE A 497 15.88 19.82 17.27
CA PHE A 497 14.87 20.88 17.38
C PHE A 497 15.16 22.07 16.48
N ASN A 498 16.42 22.52 16.41
CA ASN A 498 16.83 23.62 15.53
C ASN A 498 16.66 23.25 14.06
N SER A 499 16.99 22.00 13.70
CA SER A 499 16.74 21.44 12.38
C SER A 499 15.24 21.51 12.07
N MET A 500 14.38 20.98 12.93
CA MET A 500 12.92 21.04 12.75
C MET A 500 12.39 22.48 12.62
N SER A 501 12.83 23.38 13.50
CA SER A 501 12.38 24.78 13.51
C SER A 501 12.76 25.49 12.20
N THR A 502 13.97 25.24 11.70
CA THR A 502 14.44 25.74 10.40
C THR A 502 13.56 25.21 9.27
N ARG A 503 13.28 23.90 9.27
CA ARG A 503 12.43 23.27 8.25
C ARG A 503 11.00 23.80 8.26
N LEU A 504 10.40 24.00 9.43
CA LEU A 504 9.06 24.61 9.52
C LEU A 504 9.05 26.05 8.99
N LYS A 505 10.14 26.82 9.18
CA LYS A 505 10.29 28.16 8.58
C LYS A 505 10.41 28.09 7.05
N ASP A 506 11.16 27.13 6.52
CA ASP A 506 11.28 26.94 5.07
C ASP A 506 9.92 26.61 4.43
N ILE A 507 9.12 25.75 5.08
CA ILE A 507 7.77 25.42 4.61
C ILE A 507 6.88 26.67 4.59
N GLU A 508 6.95 27.52 5.62
CA GLU A 508 6.19 28.78 5.63
C GLU A 508 6.63 29.73 4.53
N ALA A 509 7.95 29.88 4.34
CA ALA A 509 8.49 30.70 3.26
C ALA A 509 8.05 30.19 1.87
N LEU A 510 7.98 28.87 1.70
CA LEU A 510 7.45 28.25 0.48
C LEU A 510 5.97 28.59 0.28
N ILE A 511 5.15 28.52 1.33
CA ILE A 511 3.72 28.86 1.25
C ILE A 511 3.53 30.35 0.95
N ASP A 512 4.31 31.22 1.59
CA ASP A 512 4.17 32.67 1.46
C ASP A 512 4.67 33.17 0.10
N SER A 513 5.68 32.54 -0.48
CA SER A 513 6.15 32.86 -1.84
C SER A 513 5.12 32.54 -2.95
N HIS A 514 4.11 31.70 -2.65
CA HIS A 514 3.07 31.30 -3.60
C HIS A 514 1.68 31.89 -3.26
N SER A 515 1.63 32.94 -2.44
CA SER A 515 0.39 33.57 -1.96
C SER A 515 -0.44 34.35 -3.01
N GLY A 516 -0.09 34.26 -4.30
CA GLY A 516 -0.90 34.78 -5.40
C GLY A 516 -2.18 33.96 -5.66
N ASP A 517 -3.21 34.60 -6.21
CA ASP A 517 -4.52 33.98 -6.51
C ASP A 517 -4.54 33.09 -7.77
N ASP A 518 -3.39 32.83 -8.37
CA ASP A 518 -3.29 32.03 -9.59
C ASP A 518 -3.35 30.53 -9.28
N VAL A 519 -4.24 29.82 -9.99
CA VAL A 519 -4.51 28.39 -9.82
C VAL A 519 -3.28 27.56 -10.21
N ASP A 520 -2.54 27.97 -11.24
CA ASP A 520 -1.34 27.25 -11.70
C ASP A 520 -0.19 27.37 -10.69
N ASN A 521 -0.05 28.53 -10.03
CA ASN A 521 0.93 28.73 -8.95
C ASN A 521 0.61 27.87 -7.71
N ARG A 522 -0.67 27.64 -7.41
CA ARG A 522 -1.09 26.78 -6.29
C ARG A 522 -0.79 25.30 -6.54
N SER A 523 -1.03 24.80 -7.75
CA SER A 523 -0.68 23.41 -8.12
C SER A 523 0.82 23.17 -7.97
N GLN A 524 1.65 24.09 -8.46
CA GLN A 524 3.11 23.97 -8.35
C GLN A 524 3.58 24.02 -6.89
N MET A 525 3.05 24.93 -6.08
CA MET A 525 3.34 25.00 -4.65
C MET A 525 3.01 23.69 -3.92
N TYR A 526 1.87 23.05 -4.20
CA TYR A 526 1.54 21.76 -3.58
C TYR A 526 2.50 20.64 -3.97
N LYS A 527 3.00 20.64 -5.22
CA LYS A 527 4.03 19.68 -5.66
C LYS A 527 5.35 19.91 -4.93
N ASP A 528 5.77 21.16 -4.79
CA ASP A 528 7.01 21.51 -4.12
C ASP A 528 6.92 21.21 -2.61
N LEU A 529 5.79 21.54 -1.98
CA LEU A 529 5.52 21.21 -0.58
C LEU A 529 5.51 19.70 -0.35
N ARG A 530 4.86 18.95 -1.25
CA ARG A 530 4.83 17.49 -1.18
C ARG A 530 6.24 16.90 -1.27
N LYS A 531 7.04 17.35 -2.24
CA LYS A 531 8.43 16.92 -2.40
C LYS A 531 9.25 17.23 -1.14
N TYR A 532 9.10 18.44 -0.61
CA TYR A 532 9.81 18.87 0.60
C TYR A 532 9.44 18.02 1.83
N ILE A 533 8.16 17.67 2.00
CA ILE A 533 7.71 16.79 3.10
C ILE A 533 8.17 15.35 2.87
N GLU A 534 8.22 14.86 1.63
CA GLU A 534 8.70 13.50 1.29
C GLU A 534 10.22 13.34 1.48
N GLU A 535 11.01 14.42 1.31
CA GLU A 535 12.46 14.43 1.56
C GLU A 535 12.83 14.37 3.05
N PHE A 536 11.86 14.52 3.94
CA PHE A 536 12.11 14.65 5.37
C PHE A 536 11.83 13.36 6.13
N ASP A 537 12.89 12.62 6.44
CA ASP A 537 12.83 11.39 7.20
C ASP A 537 12.83 11.66 8.72
N LEU A 538 11.63 11.82 9.26
CA LEU A 538 11.39 12.01 10.69
C LEU A 538 11.80 10.79 11.52
N GLU A 539 11.70 9.61 10.92
CA GLU A 539 12.04 8.35 11.55
C GLU A 539 13.57 8.23 11.70
N GLU A 540 14.35 8.57 10.68
CA GLU A 540 15.82 8.64 10.74
C GLU A 540 16.29 9.63 11.81
N MET A 541 15.69 10.83 11.86
CA MET A 541 15.99 11.80 12.91
C MET A 541 15.78 11.21 14.31
N VAL A 542 14.68 10.48 14.54
CA VAL A 542 14.35 9.87 15.83
C VAL A 542 15.31 8.74 16.18
N VAL A 543 15.70 7.92 15.21
CA VAL A 543 16.71 6.88 15.39
C VAL A 543 18.04 7.50 15.85
N SER A 544 18.46 8.61 15.22
CA SER A 544 19.71 9.31 15.55
C SER A 544 19.70 10.08 16.87
N LEU A 545 18.54 10.23 17.54
CA LEU A 545 18.49 10.91 18.83
C LEU A 545 19.32 10.12 19.86
N PRO A 546 20.07 10.79 20.75
CA PRO A 546 20.91 10.12 21.74
C PRO A 546 20.11 9.35 22.77
#